data_AF-A0A7J7JMH3-F1
#
_entry.id   AF-A0A7J7JMH3-F1
#
_cell.length_a   1.000
_cell.length_b   1.000
_cell.length_c   1.000
_cell.angle_alpha   90.00
_cell.angle_beta   90.00
_cell.angle_gamma   90.00
#
_symmetry.space_group_name_H-M   'P 1'
#
loop_
_entity.id
_entity.type
_entity.pdbx_description
1 polymer ?
#
loop_
_entity_poly.entity_id
_entity_poly.type
_entity_poly.pdbx_seq_one_letter_code
_entity_poly.pdbx_strand_id
1 'polypeptide(L)'
;MSNENMQNAKKKVYMLYDLQPDKSVTGGPWYSDQGFESEYVDVLTNQCHRFLQNKYEDACGKHTDPITIKNSSYASVEEICEYISALGISKVKLSADDMGMVMDALMYDNKVERSFDPSNQEALYKVVNSPLNSTPMVKVPCGVCPVAAQCEIGGIVSPSNCIYLDDWLTF
;
A
#
# COMPACT_ATOMS: atom_id res chain seq x y z
N MET A 1 4.22 21.57 -11.11
CA MET A 1 5.04 21.91 -9.93
C MET A 1 5.42 20.61 -9.27
N SER A 2 6.60 20.11 -9.59
CA SER A 2 7.13 18.84 -9.10
C SER A 2 7.54 19.02 -7.64
N ASN A 3 6.90 18.29 -6.74
CA ASN A 3 7.21 18.30 -5.33
C ASN A 3 8.36 17.30 -5.07
N GLU A 4 9.57 17.64 -5.51
CA GLU A 4 10.78 16.91 -5.13
C GLU A 4 11.27 17.43 -3.78
N ASN A 5 10.75 16.89 -2.68
CA ASN A 5 11.30 17.15 -1.35
C ASN A 5 12.51 16.24 -1.10
N MET A 6 13.57 16.49 -1.86
CA MET A 6 14.90 15.91 -1.72
C MET A 6 15.67 16.74 -0.68
N GLN A 7 15.60 16.40 0.61
CA GLN A 7 16.41 17.11 1.62
C GLN A 7 17.93 16.94 1.46
N ASN A 8 18.41 16.21 0.44
CA ASN A 8 19.83 16.23 0.09
C ASN A 8 20.07 15.92 -1.40
N ALA A 9 19.80 16.89 -2.27
CA ALA A 9 20.21 16.80 -3.67
C ALA A 9 21.75 16.71 -3.75
N LYS A 10 22.27 15.51 -4.06
CA LYS A 10 23.62 15.20 -4.57
C LYS A 10 24.81 15.81 -3.81
N LYS A 11 24.86 15.69 -2.48
CA LYS A 11 26.11 15.94 -1.71
C LYS A 11 26.84 14.62 -1.46
N LYS A 12 28.10 14.53 -1.90
CA LYS A 12 28.97 13.39 -1.57
C LYS A 12 29.39 13.51 -0.11
N VAL A 13 28.93 12.60 0.73
CA VAL A 13 29.30 12.49 2.14
C VAL A 13 30.24 11.29 2.29
N TYR A 14 31.36 11.48 2.96
CA TYR A 14 32.33 10.42 3.24
C TYR A 14 32.26 10.07 4.73
N MET A 15 32.41 8.79 5.04
CA MET A 15 32.39 8.26 6.41
C MET A 15 33.46 7.20 6.58
N LEU A 16 33.88 6.96 7.82
CA LEU A 16 34.83 5.89 8.13
C LEU A 16 34.19 4.52 7.84
N TYR A 17 34.99 3.60 7.32
CA TYR A 17 34.53 2.26 6.90
C TYR A 17 33.86 1.48 8.03
N ASP A 18 34.32 1.64 9.27
CA ASP A 18 33.83 0.90 10.43
C ASP A 18 32.53 1.48 11.04
N LEU A 19 32.01 2.59 10.51
CA LEU A 19 30.78 3.21 11.00
C LEU A 19 29.58 2.75 10.16
N GLN A 20 28.48 2.43 10.84
CA GLN A 20 27.21 2.19 10.17
C GLN A 20 26.53 3.53 9.87
N PRO A 21 26.11 3.79 8.62
CA PRO A 21 25.51 5.07 8.27
C PRO A 21 24.13 5.21 8.90
N ASP A 22 23.82 6.42 9.36
CA ASP A 22 22.51 6.73 9.94
C ASP A 22 21.40 6.62 8.87
N LYS A 23 20.19 6.20 9.28
CA LYS A 23 19.03 6.07 8.38
C LYS A 23 18.69 7.39 7.68
N SER A 24 18.96 8.53 8.31
CA SER A 24 18.76 9.86 7.70
C SER A 24 19.67 10.13 6.49
N VAL A 25 20.77 9.39 6.36
CA VAL A 25 21.73 9.51 5.26
C VAL A 25 21.49 8.45 4.19
N THR A 26 21.14 7.22 4.57
CA THR A 26 20.89 6.11 3.63
C THR A 26 19.47 6.03 3.11
N GLY A 27 18.51 6.67 3.78
CA GLY A 27 17.08 6.53 3.46
C GLY A 27 16.43 5.26 4.02
N GLY A 28 17.17 4.44 4.79
CA GLY A 28 16.65 3.22 5.39
C GLY A 28 16.61 2.01 4.43
N PRO A 29 15.81 0.97 4.73
CA PRO A 29 15.81 -0.29 3.97
C PRO A 29 15.17 -0.20 2.58
N TRP A 30 14.64 0.96 2.20
CA TRP A 30 13.91 1.19 0.94
C TRP A 30 14.80 1.66 -0.21
N TYR A 31 16.08 1.90 0.06
CA TYR A 31 17.03 2.46 -0.89
C TYR A 31 18.20 1.51 -1.11
N SER A 32 18.65 1.45 -2.36
CA SER A 32 19.92 0.84 -2.75
C SER A 32 20.82 1.87 -3.45
N ASP A 33 21.99 1.42 -3.90
CA ASP A 33 22.96 2.27 -4.61
C ASP A 33 22.37 2.95 -5.86
N GLN A 34 21.29 2.41 -6.42
CA GLN A 34 20.62 2.92 -7.61
C GLN A 34 19.42 3.84 -7.30
N GLY A 35 19.09 4.04 -6.02
CA GLY A 35 17.97 4.89 -5.58
C GLY A 35 16.89 4.12 -4.81
N PHE A 36 15.66 4.64 -4.84
CA PHE A 36 14.51 4.04 -4.16
C PHE A 36 14.04 2.77 -4.88
N GLU A 37 13.89 1.67 -4.15
CA GLU A 37 13.46 0.37 -4.69
C GLU A 37 11.94 0.21 -4.59
N SER A 38 11.18 0.86 -5.48
CA SER A 38 9.71 0.79 -5.48
C SER A 38 9.19 -0.63 -5.67
N GLU A 39 9.79 -1.42 -6.56
CA GLU A 39 9.39 -2.81 -6.82
C GLU A 39 9.52 -3.69 -5.57
N TYR A 40 10.55 -3.44 -4.76
CA TYR A 40 10.75 -4.15 -3.50
C TYR A 40 9.65 -3.80 -2.48
N VAL A 41 9.34 -2.51 -2.34
CA VAL A 41 8.26 -2.03 -1.46
C VAL A 41 6.91 -2.61 -1.90
N ASP A 42 6.62 -2.66 -3.19
CA ASP A 42 5.38 -3.22 -3.73
C ASP A 42 5.27 -4.72 -3.43
N VAL A 43 6.36 -5.47 -3.61
CA VAL A 43 6.39 -6.91 -3.27
C VAL A 43 6.13 -7.10 -1.79
N LEU A 44 6.82 -6.37 -0.90
CA LEU A 44 6.61 -6.47 0.54
C LEU A 44 5.16 -6.15 0.93
N THR A 45 4.65 -5.03 0.45
CA THR A 45 3.28 -4.56 0.71
C THR A 45 2.25 -5.63 0.32
N ASN A 46 2.43 -6.23 -0.86
CA ASN A 46 1.57 -7.32 -1.34
C ASN A 46 1.68 -8.59 -0.49
N GLN A 47 2.88 -8.96 -0.01
CA GLN A 47 3.04 -10.13 0.85
C GLN A 47 2.43 -9.91 2.24
N CYS A 48 2.57 -8.72 2.82
CA CYS A 48 1.93 -8.38 4.10
C CYS A 48 0.40 -8.42 3.97
N HIS A 49 -0.15 -7.84 2.90
CA HIS A 49 -1.58 -7.92 2.63
C HIS A 49 -2.06 -9.37 2.48
N ARG A 50 -1.32 -10.19 1.72
CA ARG A 50 -1.64 -11.61 1.51
C ARG A 50 -1.62 -12.41 2.80
N PHE A 51 -0.68 -12.14 3.69
CA PHE A 51 -0.64 -12.77 5.01
C PHE A 51 -1.91 -12.50 5.82
N LEU A 52 -2.32 -11.23 5.91
CA LEU A 52 -3.52 -10.82 6.63
C LEU A 52 -4.80 -11.39 5.98
N GLN A 53 -4.85 -11.42 4.64
CA GLN A 53 -5.92 -12.05 3.88
C GLN A 53 -6.06 -13.54 4.21
N ASN A 54 -4.96 -14.30 4.14
CA ASN A 54 -4.95 -15.72 4.47
C ASN A 54 -5.37 -15.97 5.92
N LYS A 55 -4.91 -15.13 6.85
CA LYS A 55 -5.27 -15.24 8.27
C LYS A 55 -6.77 -15.04 8.49
N TYR A 56 -7.38 -14.09 7.78
CA TYR A 56 -8.83 -13.90 7.79
C TYR A 56 -9.59 -15.09 7.19
N GLU A 57 -9.12 -15.62 6.06
CA GLU A 57 -9.72 -16.79 5.42
C GLU A 57 -9.66 -18.04 6.31
N ASP A 58 -8.52 -18.26 6.96
CA ASP A 58 -8.33 -19.31 7.97
C ASP A 58 -9.27 -19.15 9.16
N ALA A 59 -9.45 -17.92 9.66
CA ALA A 59 -10.35 -17.62 10.76
C ALA A 59 -11.80 -17.94 10.40
N CYS A 60 -12.24 -17.54 9.20
CA CYS A 60 -13.56 -17.86 8.65
C CYS A 60 -13.76 -19.38 8.44
N GLY A 61 -12.71 -20.11 8.07
CA GLY A 61 -12.76 -21.56 7.88
C GLY A 61 -12.81 -22.37 9.18
N LYS A 62 -12.17 -21.88 10.25
CA LYS A 62 -12.03 -22.58 11.54
C LYS A 62 -13.16 -22.28 12.52
N HIS A 63 -13.76 -21.10 12.43
CA HIS A 63 -14.74 -20.62 13.41
C HIS A 63 -16.06 -20.27 12.74
N THR A 64 -17.17 -20.53 13.43
CA THR A 64 -18.51 -20.18 12.96
C THR A 64 -19.01 -18.88 13.60
N ASP A 65 -18.53 -18.56 14.79
CA ASP A 65 -19.00 -17.42 15.56
C ASP A 65 -18.30 -16.12 15.14
N PRO A 66 -19.06 -15.05 14.81
CA PRO A 66 -18.49 -13.82 14.24
C PRO A 66 -17.45 -13.12 15.13
N ILE A 67 -17.57 -13.27 16.45
CA ILE A 67 -16.67 -12.63 17.42
C ILE A 67 -15.31 -13.32 17.41
N THR A 68 -15.26 -14.66 17.49
CA THR A 68 -13.98 -15.38 17.40
C THR A 68 -13.35 -15.22 16.02
N ILE A 69 -14.12 -15.23 14.93
CA ILE A 69 -13.59 -14.93 13.58
C ILE A 69 -12.90 -13.57 13.60
N LYS A 70 -13.57 -12.53 14.07
CA LYS A 70 -13.01 -11.17 14.13
C LYS A 70 -11.73 -11.13 14.95
N ASN A 71 -11.73 -11.70 16.15
CA ASN A 71 -10.58 -11.65 17.06
C ASN A 71 -9.38 -12.44 16.52
N SER A 72 -9.61 -13.60 15.90
CA SER A 72 -8.56 -14.44 15.31
C SER A 72 -8.01 -13.90 13.99
N SER A 73 -8.70 -12.96 13.34
CA SER A 73 -8.26 -12.31 12.10
C SER A 73 -7.21 -11.21 12.29
N TYR A 74 -6.99 -10.76 13.54
CA TYR A 74 -5.99 -9.74 13.83
C TYR A 74 -4.58 -10.34 13.93
N ALA A 75 -3.57 -9.60 13.50
CA ALA A 75 -2.16 -9.92 13.66
C ALA A 75 -1.38 -8.73 14.23
N SER A 76 -0.35 -9.00 15.04
CA SER A 76 0.56 -7.97 15.53
C SER A 76 1.65 -7.64 14.50
N VAL A 77 2.37 -6.54 14.71
CA VAL A 77 3.53 -6.18 13.88
C VAL A 77 4.63 -7.24 13.99
N GLU A 78 4.85 -7.82 15.18
CA GLU A 78 5.87 -8.87 15.35
C GLU A 78 5.53 -10.09 14.49
N GLU A 79 4.28 -10.56 14.52
CA GLU A 79 3.85 -11.73 13.75
C GLU A 79 4.03 -11.52 12.24
N ILE A 80 3.71 -10.32 11.75
CA ILE A 80 3.90 -9.95 10.34
C ILE A 80 5.40 -9.90 10.00
N CYS A 81 6.23 -9.31 10.87
CA CYS A 81 7.69 -9.29 10.71
C CYS A 81 8.31 -10.68 10.68
N GLU A 82 7.86 -11.59 11.55
CA GLU A 82 8.31 -12.98 11.60
C GLU A 82 7.96 -13.71 10.30
N TYR A 83 6.73 -13.53 9.81
CA TYR A 83 6.29 -14.11 8.54
C TYR A 83 7.15 -13.63 7.35
N ILE A 84 7.37 -12.31 7.24
CA ILE A 84 8.18 -11.75 6.15
C ILE A 84 9.64 -12.19 6.25
N SER A 85 10.17 -12.30 7.47
CA SER A 85 11.53 -12.81 7.70
C SER A 85 11.65 -14.29 7.30
N ALA A 86 10.63 -15.10 7.58
CA ALA A 86 10.59 -16.51 7.21
C ALA A 86 10.52 -16.73 5.69
N LEU A 87 9.87 -15.84 4.94
CA LEU A 87 9.84 -15.89 3.47
C LEU A 87 11.20 -15.59 2.83
N GLY A 88 12.13 -14.96 3.56
CA GLY A 88 13.47 -14.66 3.06
C GLY A 88 13.51 -13.66 1.90
N ILE A 89 12.47 -12.83 1.75
CA ILE A 89 12.35 -11.85 0.66
C ILE A 89 13.31 -10.68 0.87
N SER A 90 13.47 -10.26 2.13
CA SER A 90 14.35 -9.15 2.46
C SER A 90 15.79 -9.62 2.66
N LYS A 91 16.73 -8.98 1.96
CA LYS A 91 18.17 -9.12 2.22
C LYS A 91 18.61 -8.32 3.45
N VAL A 92 17.84 -7.31 3.84
CA VAL A 92 18.13 -6.38 4.93
C VAL A 92 17.27 -6.73 6.15
N LYS A 93 17.77 -6.52 7.36
CA LYS A 93 16.94 -6.69 8.56
C LYS A 93 15.92 -5.55 8.61
N LEU A 94 14.64 -5.90 8.53
CA LEU A 94 13.53 -4.96 8.70
C LEU A 94 13.25 -4.79 10.20
N SER A 95 13.19 -3.54 10.69
CA SER A 95 12.74 -3.28 12.06
C SER A 95 11.21 -3.24 12.15
N ALA A 96 10.69 -3.30 13.38
CA ALA A 96 9.25 -3.12 13.62
C ALA A 96 8.73 -1.76 13.10
N ASP A 97 9.53 -0.70 13.25
CA ASP A 97 9.19 0.63 12.69
C ASP A 97 9.11 0.61 11.17
N ASP A 98 10.04 -0.07 10.49
CA ASP A 98 10.04 -0.19 9.03
C ASP A 98 8.78 -0.95 8.57
N MET A 99 8.37 -2.00 9.30
CA MET A 99 7.11 -2.70 9.03
C MET A 99 5.88 -1.84 9.32
N GLY A 100 5.92 -1.02 10.36
CA GLY A 100 4.89 -0.03 10.67
C GLY A 100 4.63 0.90 9.49
N MET A 101 5.68 1.37 8.81
CA MET A 101 5.54 2.19 7.60
C MET A 101 4.83 1.46 6.45
N VAL A 102 5.13 0.17 6.26
CA VAL A 102 4.45 -0.68 5.24
C VAL A 102 2.99 -0.88 5.61
N MET A 103 2.70 -1.09 6.89
CA MET A 103 1.31 -1.23 7.35
C MET A 103 0.54 0.07 7.18
N ASP A 104 1.16 1.22 7.45
CA ASP A 104 0.54 2.52 7.24
C ASP A 104 0.21 2.76 5.76
N ALA A 105 1.08 2.34 4.83
CA ALA A 105 0.78 2.36 3.40
C ALA A 105 -0.47 1.52 3.06
N LEU A 106 -0.59 0.31 3.63
CA LEU A 106 -1.78 -0.54 3.46
C LEU A 106 -3.05 0.08 4.09
N MET A 107 -2.92 0.84 5.16
CA MET A 107 -4.04 1.60 5.74
C MET A 107 -4.48 2.73 4.81
N TYR A 108 -3.53 3.46 4.21
CA TYR A 108 -3.84 4.53 3.26
C TYR A 108 -4.49 4.01 1.98
N ASP A 109 -4.12 2.79 1.56
CA ASP A 109 -4.81 2.05 0.50
C ASP A 109 -6.20 1.54 0.90
N ASN A 110 -6.61 1.71 2.17
CA ASN A 110 -7.84 1.18 2.75
C ASN A 110 -8.00 -0.34 2.61
N LYS A 111 -6.88 -1.07 2.57
CA LYS A 111 -6.84 -2.53 2.51
C LYS A 111 -6.76 -3.18 3.89
N VAL A 112 -6.26 -2.45 4.88
CA VAL A 112 -6.03 -2.93 6.24
C VAL A 112 -6.55 -1.88 7.24
N GLU A 113 -7.09 -2.35 8.36
CA GLU A 113 -7.47 -1.51 9.49
C GLU A 113 -6.59 -1.82 10.69
N ARG A 114 -6.28 -0.77 11.46
CA ARG A 114 -5.55 -0.88 12.71
C ARG A 114 -6.51 -0.84 13.88
N SER A 115 -6.29 -1.73 14.83
CA SER A 115 -6.87 -1.71 16.16
C SER A 115 -5.75 -1.58 17.20
N PHE A 116 -6.11 -1.14 18.39
CA PHE A 116 -5.19 -1.05 19.51
C PHE A 116 -5.65 -2.01 20.58
N ASP A 117 -4.77 -2.92 20.99
CA ASP A 117 -5.03 -3.79 22.13
C ASP A 117 -4.63 -3.05 23.42
N PRO A 118 -5.59 -2.66 24.28
CA PRO A 118 -5.28 -1.97 25.52
C PRO A 118 -4.55 -2.87 26.54
N SER A 119 -4.60 -4.19 26.40
CA SER A 119 -3.94 -5.11 27.33
C SER A 119 -2.44 -5.21 27.09
N ASN A 120 -2.01 -5.34 25.83
CA ASN A 120 -0.61 -5.46 25.47
C ASN A 120 0.04 -4.14 25.03
N GLN A 121 -0.75 -3.07 24.87
CA GLN A 121 -0.31 -1.80 24.30
C GLN A 121 0.25 -1.93 22.88
N GLU A 122 -0.26 -2.89 22.12
CA GLU A 122 0.23 -3.25 20.78
C GLU A 122 -0.76 -2.86 19.68
N ALA A 123 -0.21 -2.57 18.51
CA ALA A 123 -0.98 -2.33 17.30
C ALA A 123 -1.32 -3.67 16.63
N LEU A 124 -2.62 -3.89 16.41
CA LEU A 124 -3.13 -5.05 15.69
C LEU A 124 -3.68 -4.63 14.34
N TYR A 125 -3.48 -5.48 13.34
CA TYR A 125 -3.88 -5.22 11.96
C TYR A 125 -4.78 -6.35 11.46
N LYS A 126 -5.83 -6.01 10.70
CA LYS A 126 -6.62 -6.99 9.96
C LYS A 126 -7.00 -6.47 8.59
N VAL A 127 -7.26 -7.38 7.66
CA VAL A 127 -7.73 -7.03 6.32
C VAL A 127 -9.11 -6.39 6.37
N VAL A 128 -9.32 -5.38 5.53
CA VAL A 128 -10.61 -4.73 5.32
C VAL A 128 -11.28 -5.34 4.11
N ASN A 129 -12.39 -6.03 4.34
CA ASN A 129 -13.30 -6.41 3.25
C ASN A 129 -14.24 -5.23 3.00
N SER A 130 -13.91 -4.38 2.02
CA SER A 130 -14.82 -3.32 1.60
C SER A 130 -16.09 -3.94 1.04
N PRO A 131 -17.27 -3.73 1.67
CA PRO A 131 -18.54 -4.23 1.12
C PRO A 131 -18.98 -3.40 -0.09
N LEU A 132 -18.36 -2.23 -0.30
CA LEU A 132 -18.71 -1.30 -1.36
C LEU A 132 -17.87 -1.59 -2.60
N ASN A 133 -18.56 -1.87 -3.69
CA ASN A 133 -17.97 -1.92 -5.02
C ASN A 133 -17.65 -0.50 -5.52
N SER A 134 -16.72 -0.41 -6.47
CA SER A 134 -16.45 0.84 -7.20
C SER A 134 -17.75 1.41 -7.79
N THR A 135 -17.94 2.73 -7.70
CA THR A 135 -19.15 3.38 -8.21
C THR A 135 -19.28 3.19 -9.73
N PRO A 136 -20.50 3.15 -10.30
CA PRO A 136 -20.68 3.04 -11.76
C PRO A 136 -20.02 4.19 -12.55
N MET A 137 -19.81 5.35 -11.90
CA MET A 137 -19.17 6.50 -12.53
C MET A 137 -17.74 6.20 -13.00
N VAL A 138 -16.97 5.42 -12.24
CA VAL A 138 -15.61 5.04 -12.66
C VAL A 138 -15.59 3.98 -13.76
N LYS A 139 -16.75 3.40 -14.10
CA LYS A 139 -16.89 2.39 -15.16
C LYS A 139 -17.30 2.99 -16.50
N VAL A 140 -17.64 4.27 -16.54
CA VAL A 140 -18.00 4.99 -17.76
C VAL A 140 -16.91 5.99 -18.13
N PRO A 141 -16.64 6.22 -19.43
CA PRO A 141 -15.53 7.06 -19.85
C PRO A 141 -15.67 8.51 -19.35
N CYS A 142 -16.90 9.01 -19.17
CA CYS A 142 -17.14 10.36 -18.68
C CYS A 142 -16.71 10.58 -17.22
N GLY A 143 -16.74 9.55 -16.37
CA GLY A 143 -16.39 9.68 -14.95
C GLY A 143 -14.90 9.81 -14.67
N VAL A 144 -14.06 9.45 -15.65
CA VAL A 144 -12.60 9.56 -15.61
C VAL A 144 -12.04 10.43 -16.74
N CYS A 145 -12.90 11.13 -17.46
CA CYS A 145 -12.50 11.89 -18.65
C CYS A 145 -11.65 13.10 -18.26
N PRO A 146 -10.41 13.24 -18.81
CA PRO A 146 -9.50 14.33 -18.45
C PRO A 146 -9.97 15.70 -18.95
N VAL A 147 -10.87 15.72 -19.94
CA VAL A 147 -11.41 16.94 -20.57
C VAL A 147 -12.91 17.09 -20.33
N ALA A 148 -13.47 16.41 -19.32
CA ALA A 148 -14.91 16.43 -19.02
C ALA A 148 -15.47 17.85 -18.86
N ALA A 149 -14.69 18.74 -18.22
CA ALA A 149 -15.08 20.13 -17.98
C ALA A 149 -15.21 20.99 -19.26
N GLN A 150 -14.69 20.51 -20.39
CA GLN A 150 -14.73 21.21 -21.68
C GLN A 150 -15.77 20.59 -22.64
N CYS A 151 -16.47 19.54 -22.21
CA CYS A 151 -17.39 18.79 -23.06
C CYS A 151 -18.77 19.46 -23.08
N GLU A 152 -19.14 20.03 -24.23
CA GLU A 152 -20.40 20.75 -24.42
C GLU A 152 -21.12 20.32 -25.71
N ILE A 153 -22.45 20.45 -25.73
CA ILE A 153 -23.24 20.11 -26.91
C ILE A 153 -22.94 21.12 -28.03
N GLY A 154 -22.40 20.64 -29.16
CA GLY A 154 -22.01 21.49 -30.29
C GLY A 154 -20.66 22.21 -30.12
N GLY A 155 -19.93 21.94 -29.04
CA GLY A 155 -18.57 22.41 -28.85
C GLY A 155 -17.54 21.61 -29.66
N ILE A 156 -16.26 22.02 -29.59
CA ILE A 156 -15.15 21.29 -30.22
C ILE A 156 -14.99 19.90 -29.57
N VAL A 157 -15.06 19.87 -28.24
CA VAL A 157 -15.18 18.64 -27.44
C VAL A 157 -16.66 18.44 -27.17
N SER A 158 -17.26 17.40 -27.75
CA SER A 158 -18.69 17.14 -27.63
C SER A 158 -18.96 15.65 -27.44
N PRO A 159 -20.08 15.26 -26.80
CA PRO A 159 -20.44 13.85 -26.70
C PRO A 159 -20.67 13.19 -28.07
N SER A 160 -21.07 13.97 -29.08
CA SER A 160 -21.37 13.46 -30.43
C SER A 160 -20.14 13.11 -31.27
N ASN A 161 -18.96 13.63 -30.93
CA ASN A 161 -17.69 13.38 -31.61
C ASN A 161 -16.61 12.86 -30.64
N CYS A 162 -17.04 12.22 -29.54
CA CYS A 162 -16.16 11.84 -28.45
C CYS A 162 -15.41 10.54 -28.72
N ILE A 163 -14.10 10.64 -28.98
CA ILE A 163 -13.21 9.48 -29.17
C ILE A 163 -13.23 8.51 -27.98
N TYR A 164 -13.31 9.02 -26.74
CA TYR A 164 -13.29 8.18 -25.54
C TYR A 164 -14.57 7.34 -25.40
N LEU A 165 -15.69 7.85 -25.92
CA LEU A 165 -16.96 7.12 -25.91
C LEU A 165 -17.00 6.09 -27.03
N ASP A 166 -16.54 6.45 -28.22
CA ASP A 166 -16.46 5.54 -29.37
C ASP A 166 -15.53 4.36 -29.07
N ASP A 167 -14.32 4.63 -28.57
CA ASP A 167 -13.37 3.58 -28.17
C ASP A 167 -13.97 2.68 -27.08
N TRP A 168 -14.66 3.24 -26.10
CA TRP A 168 -15.27 2.46 -25.01
C TRP A 168 -16.43 1.56 -25.50
N LEU A 169 -17.19 1.97 -26.52
CA LEU A 169 -18.31 1.20 -27.07
C LEU A 169 -17.88 0.08 -28.05
N THR A 170 -16.61 0.06 -28.48
CA THR A 170 -16.12 -0.92 -29.46
C THR A 170 -15.55 -2.20 -28.85
N PHE A 171 -15.47 -2.29 -27.52
CA PHE A 171 -15.11 -3.50 -26.75
C PHE A 171 -16.36 -4.23 -26.23
#